data_AF-A0AB38HTV5-F1
#
_entry.id   AF-A0AB38HTV5-F1
#
_cell.length_a   1.000
_cell.length_b   1.000
_cell.length_c   1.000
_cell.angle_alpha   90.00
_cell.angle_beta   90.00
_cell.angle_gamma   90.00
#
_symmetry.space_group_name_H-M   'P 1'
#
loop_
_entity.id
_entity.type
_entity.pdbx_description
1 polymer ?
#
loop_
_entity_poly.entity_id
_entity_poly.type
_entity_poly.pdbx_seq_one_letter_code
_entity_poly.pdbx_strand_id
1 'polypeptide(L)'
;MSTTETAHSAGPLERLVRPRTRSRRIVECVVLAVWLVAVGLQVSHHVMFRDEVRALTLALSGNSIWAMLRTIHGEGHPAIWYLLLRVAHQVFGSVTVLPGLALLVAIAAVALLLFRSPFPLILVVLIMASDAFAYEYSVMARNYGISALLLFVIAANYQAWRKRGYLIGGLLFLLANTNVIAAIMTGAFLLFWFLDLLEERAMRSLPSLTNFFVNAVIATAGLAVCGITILPTFNDAAVADISMTSPVELALTALFNPASTTPGALFLAVPIPIGSLILFGATLGLLARPAAFVAALFSLLVFSLFSNLASAGGERHALVLFCFCLSLYWISWDRIADCFSGKQALRSNAMVRFGCGLLVIMACQQVSLALNKAALAIGGRRVESRSADLARLIRSRPELAKATIVAEPEYLAEAMPYYIDNPIYLTREHKFGTYVRFTKKGQLDADLGETLKTSRDLRAQTGSPVVVLMQHKLKRIVPDQIYREGYNWTFHASRQQIDDFLSTTMLLAEFGPANYFETYDVYLLDGDRK
;
A
#
# COMPACT_ATOMS: atom_id res chain seq x y z
N MET A 1 35.49 -58.12 -1.39
CA MET A 1 34.25 -57.64 -2.01
C MET A 1 33.77 -56.43 -1.24
N SER A 2 33.98 -55.23 -1.81
CA SER A 2 33.58 -53.95 -1.25
C SER A 2 32.16 -53.63 -1.69
N THR A 3 31.20 -53.60 -0.77
CA THR A 3 29.83 -53.13 -1.04
C THR A 3 29.78 -51.62 -0.82
N THR A 4 29.82 -50.90 -1.93
CA THR A 4 29.53 -49.47 -2.04
C THR A 4 28.11 -49.17 -1.53
N GLU A 5 28.01 -48.42 -0.44
CA GLU A 5 26.79 -47.72 -0.04
C GLU A 5 26.40 -46.72 -1.13
N THR A 6 25.32 -47.00 -1.84
CA THR A 6 24.67 -46.05 -2.72
C THR A 6 24.01 -44.98 -1.86
N ALA A 7 24.64 -43.81 -1.77
CA ALA A 7 24.03 -42.60 -1.27
C ALA A 7 22.79 -42.26 -2.13
N HIS A 8 21.60 -42.61 -1.64
CA HIS A 8 20.35 -42.13 -2.20
C HIS A 8 20.35 -40.60 -2.09
N SER A 9 20.47 -39.92 -3.22
CA SER A 9 20.30 -38.48 -3.32
C SER A 9 18.84 -38.17 -2.95
N ALA A 10 18.65 -37.56 -1.78
CA ALA A 10 17.35 -37.06 -1.34
C ALA A 10 16.75 -36.17 -2.44
N GLY A 11 15.61 -36.60 -2.97
CA GLY A 11 14.90 -35.87 -4.03
C GLY A 11 14.54 -34.45 -3.57
N PRO A 12 14.27 -33.51 -4.50
CA PRO A 12 13.90 -32.13 -4.15
C PRO A 12 12.70 -32.05 -3.18
N LEU A 13 11.84 -33.07 -3.19
CA LEU A 13 10.67 -33.21 -2.30
C LEU A 13 11.02 -33.51 -0.83
N GLU A 14 12.09 -34.25 -0.54
CA GLU A 14 12.48 -34.58 0.85
C GLU A 14 13.14 -33.40 1.58
N ARG A 15 13.59 -32.37 0.84
CA ARG A 15 14.13 -31.14 1.44
C ARG A 15 13.05 -30.23 2.03
N LEU A 16 11.77 -30.47 1.74
CA LEU A 16 10.64 -29.65 2.18
C LEU A 16 10.30 -29.80 3.67
N VAL A 17 10.76 -30.85 4.35
CA VAL A 17 10.25 -31.24 5.69
C VAL A 17 11.36 -31.39 6.76
N ARG A 18 12.63 -31.07 6.46
CA ARG A 18 13.71 -31.23 7.46
C ARG A 18 13.69 -30.18 8.58
N PRO A 19 13.93 -30.56 9.85
CA PRO A 19 14.10 -29.62 10.96
C PRO A 19 15.28 -28.66 10.70
N ARG A 20 15.16 -27.41 11.19
CA ARG A 20 16.16 -26.35 10.93
C ARG A 20 17.51 -26.71 11.58
N THR A 21 18.49 -27.10 10.76
CA THR A 21 19.88 -27.34 11.20
C THR A 21 20.60 -26.03 11.53
N ARG A 22 21.70 -26.08 12.29
CA ARG A 22 22.56 -24.91 12.56
C ARG A 22 23.09 -24.25 11.27
N SER A 23 23.44 -25.06 10.26
CA SER A 23 23.86 -24.57 8.94
C SER A 23 22.75 -23.81 8.22
N ARG A 24 21.49 -24.27 8.29
CA ARG A 24 20.34 -23.56 7.71
C ARG A 24 20.15 -22.17 8.34
N ARG A 25 20.34 -22.02 9.66
CA ARG A 25 20.23 -20.72 10.33
C ARG A 25 21.26 -19.71 9.84
N ILE A 26 22.50 -20.14 9.56
CA ILE A 26 23.54 -19.26 9.00
C ILE A 26 23.11 -18.76 7.62
N VAL A 27 22.62 -19.64 6.76
CA VAL A 27 22.10 -19.25 5.43
C VAL A 27 20.94 -18.28 5.56
N GLU A 28 19.99 -18.54 6.47
CA GLU A 28 18.87 -17.62 6.74
C GLU A 28 19.39 -16.25 7.18
N CYS A 29 20.36 -16.16 8.11
CA CYS A 29 20.96 -14.89 8.51
C CYS A 29 21.66 -14.15 7.34
N VAL A 30 22.38 -14.87 6.48
CA VAL A 30 23.01 -14.27 5.28
C VAL A 30 21.95 -13.72 4.32
N VAL A 31 20.88 -14.49 4.07
CA VAL A 31 19.74 -14.05 3.24
C VAL A 31 19.10 -12.78 3.80
N LEU A 32 18.89 -12.72 5.11
CA LEU A 32 18.36 -11.53 5.76
C LEU A 32 19.30 -10.33 5.61
N ALA A 33 20.61 -10.52 5.82
CA ALA A 33 21.60 -9.47 5.69
C ALA A 33 21.65 -8.90 4.25
N VAL A 34 21.62 -9.77 3.24
CA VAL A 34 21.57 -9.35 1.83
C VAL A 34 20.31 -8.54 1.54
N TRP A 35 19.15 -9.02 2.00
CA TRP A 35 17.89 -8.30 1.83
C TRP A 35 17.89 -6.93 2.55
N LEU A 36 18.42 -6.87 3.78
CA LEU A 36 18.57 -5.64 4.56
C LEU A 36 19.44 -4.61 3.85
N VAL A 37 20.58 -5.02 3.27
CA VAL A 37 21.46 -4.13 2.51
C VAL A 37 20.73 -3.61 1.26
N ALA A 38 20.07 -4.49 0.51
CA ALA A 38 19.36 -4.11 -0.71
C ALA A 38 18.21 -3.12 -0.44
N VAL A 39 17.38 -3.37 0.57
CA VAL A 39 16.28 -2.48 0.96
C VAL A 39 16.80 -1.21 1.61
N GLY A 40 17.82 -1.30 2.47
CA GLY A 40 18.42 -0.13 3.13
C GLY A 40 18.99 0.87 2.13
N LEU A 41 19.64 0.39 1.05
CA LEU A 41 20.08 1.24 -0.05
C LEU A 41 18.88 1.92 -0.73
N GLN A 42 17.82 1.17 -1.06
CA GLN A 42 16.62 1.77 -1.66
C GLN A 42 15.97 2.82 -0.76
N VAL A 43 15.81 2.55 0.54
CA VAL A 43 15.28 3.53 1.52
C VAL A 43 16.11 4.80 1.55
N SER A 44 17.44 4.70 1.50
CA SER A 44 18.33 5.87 1.56
C SER A 44 18.24 6.78 0.33
N HIS A 45 17.81 6.23 -0.81
CA HIS A 45 17.62 6.96 -2.07
C HIS A 45 16.15 7.28 -2.38
N HIS A 46 15.22 6.75 -1.59
CA HIS A 46 13.79 6.94 -1.80
C HIS A 46 13.39 8.40 -1.53
N VAL A 47 12.66 8.98 -2.47
CA VAL A 47 12.10 10.33 -2.35
C VAL A 47 10.66 10.18 -1.88
N MET A 48 10.39 10.61 -0.65
CA MET A 48 9.04 10.65 -0.07
C MET A 48 8.11 11.43 -1.00
N PHE A 49 7.07 10.76 -1.48
CA PHE A 49 6.04 11.36 -2.33
C PHE A 49 4.80 11.73 -1.51
N ARG A 50 3.88 12.48 -2.12
CA ARG A 50 2.64 12.98 -1.52
C ARG A 50 1.99 12.04 -0.50
N ASP A 51 1.63 10.80 -0.87
CA ASP A 51 0.76 9.98 -0.01
C ASP A 51 1.50 9.46 1.25
N GLU A 52 2.83 9.44 1.26
CA GLU A 52 3.65 9.12 2.43
C GLU A 52 3.70 10.33 3.37
N VAL A 53 4.02 11.50 2.81
CA VAL A 53 4.13 12.74 3.59
C VAL A 53 2.77 13.16 4.14
N ARG A 54 1.69 13.03 3.38
CA ARG A 54 0.32 13.28 3.85
C ARG A 54 0.01 12.50 5.13
N ALA A 55 0.42 11.23 5.20
CA ALA A 55 0.20 10.41 6.39
C ALA A 55 0.94 10.98 7.61
N LEU A 56 2.18 11.43 7.43
CA LEU A 56 2.95 12.08 8.49
C LEU A 56 2.34 13.44 8.88
N THR A 57 2.02 14.30 7.91
CA THR A 57 1.38 15.60 8.14
C THR A 57 0.10 15.47 8.96
N LEU A 58 -0.76 14.51 8.60
CA LEU A 58 -1.98 14.22 9.34
C LEU A 58 -1.70 13.67 10.74
N ALA A 59 -0.70 12.79 10.90
CA ALA A 59 -0.29 12.27 12.21
C ALA A 59 0.19 13.38 13.17
N LEU A 60 0.86 14.40 12.61
CA LEU A 60 1.37 15.56 13.35
C LEU A 60 0.33 16.67 13.51
N SER A 61 -0.87 16.52 12.97
CA SER A 61 -1.92 17.53 13.08
C SER A 61 -2.43 17.69 14.52
N GLY A 62 -2.62 18.94 14.94
CA GLY A 62 -3.15 19.32 16.25
C GLY A 62 -2.25 18.97 17.45
N ASN A 63 -2.59 19.54 18.62
CA ASN A 63 -1.74 19.47 19.82
C ASN A 63 -1.88 18.16 20.63
N SER A 64 -2.82 17.28 20.28
CA SER A 64 -3.04 16.01 21.01
C SER A 64 -3.42 14.86 20.07
N ILE A 65 -3.29 13.62 20.55
CA ILE A 65 -3.76 12.42 19.83
C ILE A 65 -5.26 12.54 19.50
N TRP A 66 -6.06 13.12 20.40
CA TRP A 66 -7.50 13.34 20.16
C TRP A 66 -7.78 14.38 19.07
N ALA A 67 -6.96 15.43 18.97
CA ALA A 67 -7.05 16.38 17.87
C ALA A 67 -6.71 15.70 16.54
N MET A 68 -5.63 14.91 16.51
CA MET A 68 -5.24 14.11 15.35
C MET A 68 -6.35 13.14 14.91
N LEU A 69 -6.92 12.37 15.85
CA LEU A 69 -8.00 11.43 15.56
C LEU A 69 -9.24 12.11 14.97
N ARG A 70 -9.56 13.33 15.44
CA ARG A 70 -10.64 14.15 14.84
C ARG A 70 -10.27 14.63 13.44
N THR A 71 -9.01 14.99 13.20
CA THR A 71 -8.54 15.42 11.87
C THR A 71 -8.56 14.29 10.84
N ILE A 72 -8.23 13.06 11.23
CA ILE A 72 -8.24 11.90 10.31
C ILE A 72 -9.62 11.23 10.17
N HIS A 73 -10.63 11.64 10.93
CA HIS A 73 -11.98 11.07 10.78
C HIS A 73 -12.54 11.44 9.41
N GLY A 74 -12.72 10.46 8.52
CA GLY A 74 -13.05 10.68 7.11
C GLY A 74 -11.86 10.57 6.15
N GLU A 75 -10.66 10.27 6.66
CA GLU A 75 -9.56 9.80 5.83
C GLU A 75 -9.79 8.36 5.37
N GLY A 76 -9.34 8.03 4.16
CA GLY A 76 -9.47 6.68 3.59
C GLY A 76 -8.65 5.59 4.29
N HIS A 77 -7.90 5.92 5.36
CA HIS A 77 -7.06 4.98 6.09
C HIS A 77 -7.35 5.06 7.60
N PRO A 78 -7.44 3.92 8.33
CA PRO A 78 -7.71 3.92 9.76
C PRO A 78 -6.50 4.31 10.63
N ALA A 79 -6.71 4.43 11.94
CA ALA A 79 -5.86 5.21 12.83
C ALA A 79 -4.45 4.64 13.13
N ILE A 80 -4.18 3.34 12.96
CA ILE A 80 -2.96 2.73 13.52
C ILE A 80 -1.68 3.35 12.98
N TRP A 81 -1.61 3.60 11.67
CA TRP A 81 -0.40 4.16 11.07
C TRP A 81 -0.11 5.56 11.60
N TYR A 82 -1.14 6.41 11.69
CA TYR A 82 -1.02 7.76 12.23
C TYR A 82 -0.61 7.76 13.71
N LEU A 83 -1.16 6.85 14.51
CA LEU A 83 -0.78 6.69 15.92
C LEU A 83 0.69 6.31 16.07
N LEU A 84 1.17 5.35 15.27
CA LEU A 84 2.57 4.94 15.29
C LEU A 84 3.50 6.09 14.88
N LEU A 85 3.18 6.80 13.79
CA LEU A 85 3.95 7.96 13.32
C LEU A 85 4.01 9.07 14.37
N ARG A 86 2.87 9.40 14.98
CA ARG A 86 2.80 10.45 16.00
C ARG A 86 3.63 10.10 17.23
N VAL A 87 3.48 8.89 17.75
CA VAL A 87 4.24 8.43 18.93
C VAL A 87 5.74 8.42 18.61
N ALA A 88 6.15 7.90 17.45
CA ALA A 88 7.55 7.92 17.07
C ALA A 88 8.09 9.35 16.91
N HIS A 89 7.33 10.25 16.29
CA HIS A 89 7.75 11.65 16.18
C HIS A 89 7.85 12.32 17.56
N GLN A 90 6.98 12.00 18.51
CA GLN A 90 7.09 12.51 19.88
C GLN A 90 8.36 12.03 20.60
N VAL A 91 8.83 10.82 20.29
CA VAL A 91 10.05 10.24 20.88
C VAL A 91 11.32 10.76 20.19
N PHE A 92 11.33 10.85 18.86
CA PHE A 92 12.54 11.15 18.09
C PHE A 92 12.62 12.58 17.54
N GLY A 93 11.52 13.33 17.49
CA GLY A 93 11.48 14.72 17.05
C GLY A 93 11.86 14.96 15.58
N SER A 94 11.77 13.94 14.72
CA SER A 94 12.23 14.01 13.33
C SER A 94 11.23 13.39 12.36
N VAL A 95 11.10 13.97 11.17
CA VAL A 95 10.29 13.43 10.07
C VAL A 95 10.81 12.08 9.54
N THR A 96 12.09 11.75 9.81
CA THR A 96 12.71 10.46 9.43
C THR A 96 12.07 9.25 10.10
N VAL A 97 11.19 9.45 11.09
CA VAL A 97 10.36 8.38 11.64
C VAL A 97 9.45 7.72 10.59
N LEU A 98 9.10 8.45 9.54
CA LEU A 98 8.27 7.95 8.44
C LEU A 98 8.90 6.73 7.73
N PRO A 99 10.07 6.86 7.07
CA PRO A 99 10.77 5.70 6.52
C PRO A 99 11.25 4.71 7.61
N GLY A 100 11.70 5.22 8.76
CA GLY A 100 12.27 4.38 9.82
C GLY A 100 11.27 3.35 10.38
N LEU A 101 10.03 3.77 10.65
CA LEU A 101 8.99 2.88 11.12
C LEU A 101 8.56 1.87 10.06
N ALA A 102 8.42 2.30 8.80
CA ALA A 102 8.05 1.41 7.71
C ALA A 102 9.10 0.28 7.54
N LEU A 103 10.38 0.65 7.53
CA LEU A 103 11.49 -0.31 7.47
C LEU A 103 11.48 -1.25 8.68
N LEU A 104 11.27 -0.75 9.89
CA LEU A 104 11.21 -1.57 11.10
C LEU A 104 10.10 -2.63 11.02
N VAL A 105 8.90 -2.23 10.57
CA VAL A 105 7.77 -3.14 10.37
C VAL A 105 8.10 -4.20 9.33
N ALA A 106 8.73 -3.80 8.22
CA ALA A 106 9.13 -4.73 7.17
C ALA A 106 10.17 -5.75 7.65
N ILE A 107 11.18 -5.30 8.40
CA ILE A 107 12.19 -6.17 9.02
C ILE A 107 11.53 -7.20 9.92
N ALA A 108 10.58 -6.78 10.76
CA ALA A 108 9.86 -7.69 11.63
C ALA A 108 9.04 -8.73 10.84
N ALA A 109 8.33 -8.31 9.79
CA ALA A 109 7.55 -9.21 8.94
C ALA A 109 8.44 -10.24 8.21
N VAL A 110 9.54 -9.77 7.62
CA VAL A 110 10.50 -10.63 6.90
C VAL A 110 11.24 -11.57 7.85
N ALA A 111 11.63 -11.11 9.04
CA ALA A 111 12.24 -11.97 10.05
C ALA A 111 11.27 -13.09 10.48
N LEU A 112 9.99 -12.80 10.67
CA LEU A 112 8.98 -13.82 10.94
C LEU A 112 8.85 -14.80 9.77
N LEU A 113 8.71 -14.30 8.54
CA LEU A 113 8.63 -15.14 7.35
C LEU A 113 9.85 -16.08 7.26
N LEU A 114 11.05 -15.55 7.40
CA LEU A 114 12.30 -16.31 7.24
C LEU A 114 12.52 -17.32 8.36
N PHE A 115 12.35 -16.91 9.62
CA PHE A 115 12.71 -17.72 10.78
C PHE A 115 11.55 -18.50 11.40
N ARG A 116 10.30 -18.26 11.01
CA ARG A 116 9.12 -18.95 11.57
C ARG A 116 8.27 -19.64 10.52
N SER A 117 8.30 -19.24 9.24
CA SER A 117 7.47 -19.92 8.24
C SER A 117 7.89 -21.38 8.05
N PRO A 118 6.93 -22.27 7.74
CA PRO A 118 7.18 -23.67 7.46
C PRO A 118 7.62 -23.90 6.01
N PHE A 119 7.69 -22.84 5.21
CA PHE A 119 8.03 -22.89 3.79
C PHE A 119 9.47 -23.35 3.54
N PRO A 120 9.75 -23.94 2.36
CA PRO A 120 11.11 -24.16 1.91
C PRO A 120 11.82 -22.81 1.73
N LEU A 121 13.12 -22.80 1.99
CA LEU A 121 13.93 -21.59 1.90
C LEU A 121 13.82 -20.91 0.53
N ILE A 122 13.73 -21.67 -0.57
CA ILE A 122 13.59 -21.13 -1.92
C ILE A 122 12.31 -20.30 -2.05
N LEU A 123 11.18 -20.80 -1.53
CA LEU A 123 9.91 -20.06 -1.54
C LEU A 123 9.99 -18.82 -0.64
N VAL A 124 10.63 -18.92 0.52
CA VAL A 124 10.88 -17.78 1.40
C VAL A 124 11.68 -16.70 0.69
N VAL A 125 12.79 -17.06 0.05
CA VAL A 125 13.64 -16.12 -0.72
C VAL A 125 12.84 -15.49 -1.86
N LEU A 126 12.03 -16.27 -2.57
CA LEU A 126 11.16 -15.77 -3.63
C LEU A 126 10.15 -14.74 -3.10
N ILE A 127 9.52 -15.03 -1.96
CA ILE A 127 8.59 -14.08 -1.31
C ILE A 127 9.34 -12.84 -0.82
N MET A 128 10.53 -12.97 -0.21
CA MET A 128 11.34 -11.83 0.22
C MET A 128 11.77 -10.93 -0.96
N ALA A 129 12.00 -11.53 -2.12
CA ALA A 129 12.33 -10.82 -3.36
C ALA A 129 11.11 -10.26 -4.10
N SER A 130 9.89 -10.61 -3.68
CA SER A 130 8.66 -10.08 -4.25
C SER A 130 8.54 -8.58 -4.01
N ASP A 131 7.83 -7.87 -4.88
CA ASP A 131 7.65 -6.42 -4.77
C ASP A 131 7.09 -5.95 -3.43
N ALA A 132 6.28 -6.80 -2.77
CA ALA A 132 5.83 -6.57 -1.39
C ALA A 132 6.99 -6.24 -0.45
N PHE A 133 8.00 -7.10 -0.36
CA PHE A 133 9.06 -6.94 0.63
C PHE A 133 10.31 -6.29 0.04
N ALA A 134 10.48 -6.30 -1.28
CA ALA A 134 11.56 -5.59 -1.94
C ALA A 134 11.32 -4.07 -2.02
N TYR A 135 10.04 -3.62 -2.05
CA TYR A 135 9.71 -2.21 -2.25
C TYR A 135 8.43 -1.74 -1.50
N GLU A 136 7.23 -2.22 -1.86
CA GLU A 136 5.96 -1.56 -1.47
C GLU A 136 5.68 -1.59 0.04
N TYR A 137 6.15 -2.60 0.78
CA TYR A 137 5.96 -2.71 2.23
C TYR A 137 7.23 -2.39 3.05
N SER A 138 8.34 -2.07 2.39
CA SER A 138 9.64 -1.87 3.04
C SER A 138 10.28 -0.52 2.75
N VAL A 139 10.25 -0.07 1.50
CA VAL A 139 10.79 1.22 1.05
C VAL A 139 9.70 2.30 1.08
N MET A 140 8.53 1.96 0.55
CA MET A 140 7.39 2.86 0.52
C MET A 140 6.75 2.96 1.92
N ALA A 141 6.84 4.12 2.55
CA ALA A 141 6.43 4.40 3.93
C ALA A 141 4.91 4.54 4.09
N ARG A 142 4.20 3.44 3.81
CA ARG A 142 2.74 3.33 3.87
C ARG A 142 2.33 2.25 4.88
N ASN A 143 1.05 2.21 5.20
CA ASN A 143 0.46 1.39 6.25
C ASN A 143 0.31 -0.12 5.94
N TYR A 144 0.44 -0.54 4.68
CA TYR A 144 0.14 -1.91 4.24
C TYR A 144 1.09 -2.98 4.80
N GLY A 145 2.36 -2.64 5.04
CA GLY A 145 3.34 -3.57 5.63
C GLY A 145 2.96 -4.05 7.04
N ILE A 146 2.20 -3.24 7.79
CA ILE A 146 1.70 -3.61 9.12
C ILE A 146 0.71 -4.77 9.00
N SER A 147 -0.11 -4.79 7.95
CA SER A 147 -1.05 -5.90 7.71
C SER A 147 -0.30 -7.20 7.48
N ALA A 148 0.77 -7.19 6.68
CA ALA A 148 1.60 -8.37 6.46
C ALA A 148 2.23 -8.88 7.77
N LEU A 149 2.78 -7.98 8.59
CA LEU A 149 3.32 -8.33 9.91
C LEU A 149 2.26 -9.02 10.79
N LEU A 150 1.10 -8.40 10.95
CA LEU A 150 0.02 -8.94 11.79
C LEU A 150 -0.49 -10.30 11.29
N LEU A 151 -0.66 -10.43 9.97
CA LEU A 151 -1.06 -11.69 9.34
C LEU A 151 -0.02 -12.80 9.58
N PHE A 152 1.27 -12.50 9.48
CA PHE A 152 2.33 -13.48 9.77
C PHE A 152 2.45 -13.81 11.26
N VAL A 153 2.24 -12.86 12.17
CA VAL A 153 2.17 -13.13 13.61
C VAL A 153 1.01 -14.09 13.90
N ILE A 154 -0.17 -13.85 13.33
CA ILE A 154 -1.33 -14.74 13.48
C ILE A 154 -0.99 -16.12 12.89
N ALA A 155 -0.47 -16.20 11.67
CA ALA A 155 -0.15 -17.47 11.01
C ALA A 155 0.87 -18.31 11.80
N ALA A 156 1.94 -17.67 12.29
CA ALA A 156 3.00 -18.33 13.05
C ALA A 156 2.51 -18.94 14.36
N ASN A 157 1.44 -18.42 14.95
CA ASN A 157 0.97 -18.81 16.28
C ASN A 157 -0.46 -19.37 16.29
N TYR A 158 -1.11 -19.47 15.13
CA TYR A 158 -2.51 -19.85 15.02
C TYR A 158 -2.84 -21.16 15.75
N GLN A 159 -2.02 -22.20 15.54
CA GLN A 159 -2.24 -23.51 16.17
C GLN A 159 -2.19 -23.44 17.70
N ALA A 160 -1.34 -22.58 18.27
CA ALA A 160 -1.18 -22.43 19.71
C ALA A 160 -2.28 -21.57 20.35
N TRP A 161 -2.79 -20.57 19.63
CA TRP A 161 -3.72 -19.57 20.17
C TRP A 161 -5.19 -19.84 19.81
N ARG A 162 -5.48 -20.64 18.78
CA ARG A 162 -6.86 -20.87 18.31
C ARG A 162 -7.80 -21.53 19.32
N LYS A 163 -7.28 -22.11 20.39
CA LYS A 163 -8.06 -22.79 21.45
C LYS A 163 -8.24 -21.97 22.72
N ARG A 164 -7.41 -20.93 22.92
CA ARG A 164 -7.38 -20.20 24.20
C ARG A 164 -6.78 -18.81 24.05
N GLY A 165 -7.31 -17.88 24.83
CA GLY A 165 -6.81 -16.52 24.94
C GLY A 165 -7.41 -15.59 23.88
N TYR A 166 -7.12 -14.30 24.04
CA TYR A 166 -7.77 -13.22 23.29
C TYR A 166 -6.82 -12.51 22.31
N LEU A 167 -5.62 -13.04 22.13
CA LEU A 167 -4.57 -12.42 21.31
C LEU A 167 -4.94 -12.40 19.82
N ILE A 168 -5.59 -13.45 19.29
CA ILE A 168 -6.02 -13.45 17.88
C ILE A 168 -7.04 -12.33 17.65
N GLY A 169 -8.03 -12.18 18.53
CA GLY A 169 -9.04 -11.13 18.47
C GLY A 169 -8.41 -9.73 18.56
N GLY A 170 -7.45 -9.53 19.46
CA GLY A 170 -6.70 -8.27 19.54
C GLY A 170 -5.87 -7.98 18.29
N LEU A 171 -5.19 -8.98 17.72
CA LEU A 171 -4.44 -8.83 16.47
C LEU A 171 -5.36 -8.57 15.27
N LEU A 172 -6.54 -9.18 15.22
CA LEU A 172 -7.56 -8.93 14.20
C LEU A 172 -8.18 -7.53 14.34
N PHE A 173 -8.41 -7.07 15.58
CA PHE A 173 -8.80 -5.68 15.84
C PHE A 173 -7.77 -4.72 15.26
N LEU A 174 -6.48 -4.98 15.50
CA LEU A 174 -5.39 -4.17 14.95
C LEU A 174 -5.35 -4.29 13.42
N LEU A 175 -5.46 -5.50 12.87
CA LEU A 175 -5.43 -5.74 11.43
C LEU A 175 -6.50 -4.93 10.70
N ALA A 176 -7.74 -4.95 11.21
CA ALA A 176 -8.84 -4.15 10.67
C ALA A 176 -8.55 -2.64 10.64
N ASN A 177 -7.75 -2.15 11.59
CA ASN A 177 -7.39 -0.74 11.71
C ASN A 177 -6.06 -0.37 11.03
N THR A 178 -5.49 -1.27 10.22
CA THR A 178 -4.33 -0.95 9.37
C THR A 178 -4.76 -0.29 8.07
N ASN A 179 -5.66 -0.93 7.31
CA ASN A 179 -6.27 -0.42 6.08
C ASN A 179 -7.58 -1.18 5.78
N VAL A 180 -8.40 -0.63 4.88
CA VAL A 180 -9.72 -1.21 4.53
C VAL A 180 -9.62 -2.60 3.91
N ILE A 181 -8.56 -2.90 3.16
CA ILE A 181 -8.37 -4.25 2.57
C ILE A 181 -8.07 -5.27 3.67
N ALA A 182 -7.26 -4.89 4.67
CA ALA A 182 -6.99 -5.71 5.84
C ALA A 182 -8.23 -5.91 6.74
N ALA A 183 -9.18 -4.96 6.74
CA ALA A 183 -10.50 -5.16 7.35
C ALA A 183 -11.30 -6.27 6.64
N ILE A 184 -11.27 -6.32 5.30
CA ILE A 184 -11.86 -7.44 4.54
C ILE A 184 -11.16 -8.75 4.91
N MET A 185 -9.82 -8.77 4.97
CA MET A 185 -9.05 -9.96 5.38
C MET A 185 -9.36 -10.39 6.81
N THR A 186 -9.68 -9.45 7.71
CA THR A 186 -10.10 -9.76 9.09
C THR A 186 -11.41 -10.55 9.09
N GLY A 187 -12.40 -10.12 8.31
CA GLY A 187 -13.65 -10.88 8.13
C GLY A 187 -13.42 -12.26 7.52
N ALA A 188 -12.57 -12.35 6.49
CA ALA A 188 -12.20 -13.62 5.86
C ALA A 188 -11.47 -14.57 6.83
N PHE A 189 -10.62 -14.03 7.73
CA PHE A 189 -9.94 -14.83 8.74
C PHE A 189 -10.90 -15.35 9.81
N LEU A 190 -11.90 -14.56 10.22
CA LEU A 190 -12.95 -15.03 11.13
C LEU A 190 -13.75 -16.17 10.49
N LEU A 191 -14.09 -16.06 9.20
CA LEU A 191 -14.73 -17.13 8.44
C LEU A 191 -13.85 -18.39 8.40
N PHE A 192 -12.55 -18.24 8.07
CA PHE A 192 -11.58 -19.34 8.13
C PHE A 192 -11.60 -20.03 9.48
N TRP A 193 -11.42 -19.27 10.57
CA TRP A 193 -11.30 -19.84 11.91
C TRP A 193 -12.59 -20.52 12.35
N PHE A 194 -13.75 -19.94 12.04
CA PHE A 194 -15.03 -20.57 12.33
C PHE A 194 -15.18 -21.93 11.62
N LEU A 195 -14.93 -21.97 10.31
CA LEU A 195 -15.02 -23.20 9.53
C LEU A 195 -14.00 -24.24 9.97
N ASP A 196 -12.79 -23.81 10.32
CA ASP A 196 -11.72 -24.69 10.82
C ASP A 196 -12.10 -25.37 12.14
N LEU A 197 -12.79 -24.66 13.04
CA LEU A 197 -13.34 -25.23 14.26
C LEU A 197 -14.45 -26.25 13.99
N LEU A 198 -15.26 -26.02 12.94
CA LEU A 198 -16.29 -26.97 12.54
C LEU A 198 -15.71 -28.22 11.88
N GLU A 199 -14.64 -28.12 11.11
CA GLU A 199 -14.02 -29.29 10.45
C GLU A 199 -13.40 -30.25 11.47
N GLU A 200 -12.74 -29.74 12.49
CA GLU A 200 -12.10 -30.57 13.51
C GLU A 200 -13.10 -31.00 14.59
N ARG A 201 -13.64 -32.24 14.51
CA ARG A 201 -14.61 -32.77 15.48
C ARG A 201 -14.18 -32.60 16.95
N ALA A 202 -12.90 -32.80 17.26
CA ALA A 202 -12.34 -32.63 18.60
C ALA A 202 -12.35 -31.16 19.09
N MET A 203 -12.55 -30.20 18.18
CA MET A 203 -12.54 -28.77 18.44
C MET A 203 -13.92 -28.15 18.61
N ARG A 204 -15.00 -28.90 18.33
CA ARG A 204 -16.40 -28.48 18.53
C ARG A 204 -16.81 -28.44 20.01
N SER A 205 -15.86 -28.29 20.92
CA SER A 205 -16.13 -28.14 22.34
C SER A 205 -16.65 -26.74 22.66
N LEU A 206 -17.55 -26.62 23.64
CA LEU A 206 -18.09 -25.34 24.08
C LEU A 206 -17.00 -24.31 24.43
N PRO A 207 -15.91 -24.65 25.15
CA PRO A 207 -14.84 -23.68 25.44
C PRO A 207 -14.15 -23.11 24.20
N SER A 208 -13.88 -23.94 23.19
CA SER A 208 -13.25 -23.48 21.93
C SER A 208 -14.17 -22.53 21.16
N LEU A 209 -15.47 -22.83 21.12
CA LEU A 209 -16.46 -21.97 20.47
C LEU A 209 -16.64 -20.66 21.24
N THR A 210 -16.74 -20.69 22.57
CA THR A 210 -16.77 -19.48 23.39
C THR A 210 -15.53 -18.62 23.18
N ASN A 211 -14.34 -19.24 23.15
CA ASN A 211 -13.09 -18.55 22.86
C ASN A 211 -13.14 -17.86 21.49
N PHE A 212 -13.62 -18.54 20.44
CA PHE A 212 -13.83 -17.95 19.13
C PHE A 212 -14.77 -16.76 19.19
N PHE A 213 -15.96 -16.90 19.79
CA PHE A 213 -16.95 -15.82 19.82
C PHE A 213 -16.45 -14.58 20.56
N VAL A 214 -15.72 -14.74 21.68
CA VAL A 214 -15.11 -13.60 22.38
C VAL A 214 -14.09 -12.88 21.47
N ASN A 215 -13.23 -13.63 20.79
CA ASN A 215 -12.27 -13.03 19.85
C ASN A 215 -12.97 -12.40 18.63
N ALA A 216 -14.08 -12.98 18.16
CA ALA A 216 -14.89 -12.45 17.08
C ALA A 216 -15.60 -11.15 17.47
N VAL A 217 -16.04 -11.00 18.73
CA VAL A 217 -16.56 -9.73 19.26
C VAL A 217 -15.47 -8.66 19.26
N ILE A 218 -14.26 -8.99 19.73
CA ILE A 218 -13.13 -8.05 19.71
C ILE A 218 -12.79 -7.64 18.27
N ALA A 219 -12.68 -8.59 17.35
CA ALA A 219 -12.39 -8.31 15.95
C ALA A 219 -13.50 -7.47 15.28
N THR A 220 -14.77 -7.79 15.57
CA THR A 220 -15.93 -7.02 15.08
C THR A 220 -15.93 -5.60 15.61
N ALA A 221 -15.56 -5.38 16.88
CA ALA A 221 -15.36 -4.04 17.41
C ALA A 221 -14.27 -3.28 16.64
N GLY A 222 -13.20 -3.97 16.23
CA GLY A 222 -12.15 -3.40 15.38
C GLY A 222 -12.65 -3.01 13.99
N LEU A 223 -13.47 -3.84 13.37
CA LEU A 223 -14.15 -3.53 12.10
C LEU A 223 -15.06 -2.31 12.24
N ALA A 224 -15.82 -2.22 13.34
CA ALA A 224 -16.68 -1.06 13.61
C ALA A 224 -15.86 0.23 13.79
N VAL A 225 -14.77 0.19 14.56
CA VAL A 225 -13.85 1.33 14.72
C VAL A 225 -13.23 1.74 13.39
N CYS A 226 -12.81 0.78 12.57
CA CYS A 226 -12.33 1.04 11.22
C CYS A 226 -13.40 1.78 10.40
N GLY A 227 -14.62 1.24 10.35
CA GLY A 227 -15.75 1.82 9.62
C GLY A 227 -16.09 3.24 10.07
N ILE A 228 -16.14 3.49 11.38
CA ILE A 228 -16.36 4.83 11.93
C ILE A 228 -15.24 5.79 11.54
N THR A 229 -13.98 5.34 11.60
CA THR A 229 -12.82 6.21 11.31
C THR A 229 -12.78 6.62 9.84
N ILE A 230 -13.08 5.71 8.92
CA ILE A 230 -12.98 5.97 7.47
C ILE A 230 -14.27 6.50 6.84
N LEU A 231 -15.36 6.60 7.61
CA LEU A 231 -16.64 7.09 7.10
C LEU A 231 -16.43 8.51 6.54
N PRO A 232 -16.70 8.77 5.25
CA PRO A 232 -16.33 10.04 4.64
C PRO A 232 -17.05 11.22 5.31
N THR A 233 -16.30 12.05 6.02
CA THR A 233 -16.76 13.37 6.50
C THR A 233 -16.23 14.51 5.61
N PHE A 234 -15.12 14.24 4.94
CA PHE A 234 -14.51 14.98 3.84
C PHE A 234 -13.91 13.94 2.86
N ASN A 235 -13.40 14.35 1.70
CA ASN A 235 -12.97 13.46 0.60
C ASN A 235 -14.10 12.85 -0.25
N ASP A 236 -15.28 13.48 -0.29
CA ASP A 236 -16.42 13.02 -1.09
C ASP A 236 -16.21 13.12 -2.60
N ALA A 237 -15.24 13.93 -3.06
CA ALA A 237 -14.80 13.95 -4.45
C ALA A 237 -13.94 12.73 -4.83
N ALA A 238 -13.38 12.01 -3.84
CA ALA A 238 -12.52 10.86 -4.07
C ALA A 238 -13.27 9.52 -4.25
N VAL A 239 -14.60 9.53 -4.12
CA VAL A 239 -15.46 8.35 -4.28
C VAL A 239 -15.69 8.08 -5.78
N ALA A 240 -15.63 6.81 -6.18
CA ALA A 240 -15.88 6.40 -7.57
C ALA A 240 -17.29 6.82 -8.03
N ASP A 241 -17.37 7.53 -9.16
CA ASP A 241 -18.64 7.84 -9.81
C ASP A 241 -19.10 6.65 -10.64
N ILE A 242 -19.99 5.84 -10.05
CA ILE A 242 -20.61 4.67 -10.70
C ILE A 242 -21.95 4.98 -11.36
N SER A 243 -22.35 6.27 -11.43
CA SER A 243 -23.69 6.66 -11.91
C SER A 243 -23.97 6.27 -13.36
N MET A 244 -22.92 6.18 -14.19
CA MET A 244 -22.99 5.86 -15.61
C MET A 244 -22.71 4.39 -15.94
N THR A 245 -22.57 3.52 -14.92
CA THR A 245 -22.23 2.09 -15.09
C THR A 245 -23.20 1.21 -14.33
N SER A 246 -23.61 0.07 -14.91
CA SER A 246 -24.47 -0.89 -14.22
C SER A 246 -23.73 -1.54 -13.05
N PRO A 247 -24.20 -1.38 -11.79
CA PRO A 247 -23.56 -2.02 -10.63
C PRO A 247 -23.54 -3.55 -10.74
N VAL A 248 -24.54 -4.12 -11.41
CA VAL A 248 -24.64 -5.57 -11.65
C VAL A 248 -23.53 -6.03 -12.60
N GLU A 249 -23.27 -5.27 -13.66
CA GLU A 249 -22.19 -5.59 -14.61
C GLU A 249 -20.81 -5.48 -13.96
N LEU A 250 -20.59 -4.44 -13.14
CA LEU A 250 -19.37 -4.28 -12.35
C LEU A 250 -19.16 -5.43 -11.38
N ALA A 251 -20.24 -5.88 -10.72
CA ALA A 251 -20.20 -7.03 -9.82
C ALA A 251 -19.91 -8.33 -10.55
N LEU A 252 -20.58 -8.61 -11.66
CA LEU A 252 -20.31 -9.81 -12.48
C LEU A 252 -18.87 -9.81 -13.00
N THR A 253 -18.39 -8.66 -13.48
CA THR A 253 -17.01 -8.50 -13.93
C THR A 253 -16.02 -8.77 -12.79
N ALA A 254 -16.26 -8.23 -11.60
CA ALA A 254 -15.42 -8.49 -10.42
C ALA A 254 -15.40 -9.97 -10.01
N LEU A 255 -16.55 -10.64 -10.10
CA LEU A 255 -16.70 -12.04 -9.69
C LEU A 255 -16.10 -13.04 -10.69
N PHE A 256 -16.19 -12.77 -11.99
CA PHE A 256 -15.67 -13.68 -13.02
C PHE A 256 -14.25 -13.33 -13.49
N ASN A 257 -13.88 -12.05 -13.44
CA ASN A 257 -12.59 -11.53 -13.88
C ASN A 257 -11.93 -10.70 -12.77
N PRO A 258 -11.58 -11.29 -11.61
CA PRO A 258 -10.98 -10.54 -10.51
C PRO A 258 -9.67 -9.83 -10.90
N ALA A 259 -8.95 -10.28 -11.93
CA ALA A 259 -7.76 -9.58 -12.41
C ALA A 259 -8.06 -8.32 -13.25
N SER A 260 -9.32 -8.01 -13.58
CA SER A 260 -9.70 -6.69 -14.09
C SER A 260 -9.92 -5.67 -12.96
N THR A 261 -9.83 -6.11 -11.71
CA THR A 261 -10.01 -5.30 -10.49
C THR A 261 -8.64 -5.13 -9.80
N THR A 262 -8.57 -4.48 -8.63
CA THR A 262 -7.30 -4.25 -7.93
C THR A 262 -6.41 -5.49 -7.73
N PRO A 263 -6.92 -6.69 -7.37
CA PRO A 263 -6.15 -7.93 -7.40
C PRO A 263 -5.32 -8.18 -8.67
N GLY A 264 -5.76 -7.69 -9.84
CA GLY A 264 -5.01 -7.77 -11.10
C GLY A 264 -3.70 -6.99 -11.12
N ALA A 265 -3.55 -5.99 -10.25
CA ALA A 265 -2.32 -5.22 -10.11
C ALA A 265 -1.11 -6.08 -9.67
N LEU A 266 -1.34 -7.32 -9.22
CA LEU A 266 -0.28 -8.31 -8.98
C LEU A 266 0.42 -8.77 -10.27
N PHE A 267 -0.14 -8.47 -11.45
CA PHE A 267 0.30 -9.03 -12.73
C PHE A 267 0.23 -8.01 -13.88
N LEU A 268 0.88 -6.84 -13.76
CA LEU A 268 0.74 -5.73 -14.73
C LEU A 268 0.99 -6.11 -16.21
N ALA A 269 1.81 -7.13 -16.48
CA ALA A 269 2.13 -7.57 -17.84
C ALA A 269 1.34 -8.81 -18.30
N VAL A 270 0.39 -9.30 -17.50
CA VAL A 270 -0.34 -10.55 -17.76
C VAL A 270 -1.77 -10.23 -18.24
N PRO A 271 -2.24 -10.88 -19.32
CA PRO A 271 -3.62 -10.73 -19.77
C PRO A 271 -4.65 -11.07 -18.67
N ILE A 272 -5.74 -10.30 -18.58
CA ILE A 272 -6.78 -10.41 -17.54
C ILE A 272 -7.29 -11.85 -17.34
N PRO A 273 -7.60 -12.64 -18.38
CA PRO A 273 -8.08 -14.02 -18.18
C PRO A 273 -7.03 -14.91 -17.50
N ILE A 274 -5.75 -14.73 -17.85
CA ILE A 274 -4.63 -15.47 -17.26
C ILE A 274 -4.40 -15.02 -15.82
N GLY A 275 -4.44 -13.70 -15.56
CA GLY A 275 -4.36 -13.17 -14.19
C GLY A 275 -5.48 -13.71 -13.30
N SER A 276 -6.71 -13.79 -13.82
CA SER A 276 -7.87 -14.33 -13.09
C SER A 276 -7.73 -15.83 -12.83
N LEU A 277 -7.19 -16.58 -13.80
CA LEU A 277 -6.84 -17.99 -13.62
C LEU A 277 -5.78 -18.17 -12.52
N ILE A 278 -4.76 -17.33 -12.47
CA ILE A 278 -3.74 -17.37 -11.41
C ILE A 278 -4.38 -17.08 -10.04
N LEU A 279 -5.23 -16.05 -9.94
CA LEU A 279 -5.90 -15.69 -8.68
C LEU A 279 -6.80 -16.81 -8.16
N PHE A 280 -7.71 -17.31 -8.99
CA PHE A 280 -8.59 -18.42 -8.60
C PHE A 280 -7.80 -19.69 -8.34
N GLY A 281 -6.89 -20.05 -9.25
CA GLY A 281 -6.17 -21.30 -9.15
C GLY A 281 -5.19 -21.31 -7.97
N ALA A 282 -4.62 -20.18 -7.58
CA ALA A 282 -3.82 -20.07 -6.34
C ALA A 282 -4.64 -20.37 -5.08
N THR A 283 -5.97 -20.25 -5.09
CA THR A 283 -6.79 -20.70 -3.95
C THR A 283 -6.88 -22.23 -3.87
N LEU A 284 -6.79 -22.94 -5.01
CA LEU A 284 -6.92 -24.41 -5.05
C LEU A 284 -5.83 -25.14 -4.26
N GLY A 285 -4.66 -24.53 -4.03
CA GLY A 285 -3.62 -25.09 -3.18
C GLY A 285 -4.05 -25.20 -1.71
N LEU A 286 -5.04 -24.42 -1.30
CA LEU A 286 -5.62 -24.47 0.04
C LEU A 286 -6.72 -25.53 0.17
N LEU A 287 -7.05 -26.29 -0.88
CA LEU A 287 -8.01 -27.41 -0.77
C LEU A 287 -7.57 -28.50 0.21
N ALA A 288 -6.27 -28.54 0.57
CA ALA A 288 -5.76 -29.38 1.66
C ALA A 288 -6.41 -29.05 3.02
N ARG A 289 -6.96 -27.84 3.18
CA ARG A 289 -7.73 -27.37 4.34
C ARG A 289 -8.94 -26.58 3.85
N PRO A 290 -10.12 -27.20 3.65
CA PRO A 290 -11.25 -26.56 2.97
C PRO A 290 -11.68 -25.21 3.57
N ALA A 291 -11.62 -25.04 4.90
CA ALA A 291 -11.82 -23.76 5.57
C ALA A 291 -10.92 -22.65 5.02
N ALA A 292 -9.65 -22.94 4.75
CA ALA A 292 -8.70 -21.99 4.19
C ALA A 292 -9.00 -21.68 2.71
N PHE A 293 -9.39 -22.69 1.93
CA PHE A 293 -9.84 -22.50 0.55
C PHE A 293 -11.05 -21.56 0.48
N VAL A 294 -12.09 -21.81 1.29
CA VAL A 294 -13.30 -20.99 1.31
C VAL A 294 -12.99 -19.55 1.73
N ALA A 295 -12.16 -19.35 2.75
CA ALA A 295 -11.76 -18.02 3.18
C ALA A 295 -10.92 -17.28 2.14
N ALA A 296 -10.01 -17.95 1.45
CA ALA A 296 -9.23 -17.35 0.37
C ALA A 296 -10.14 -16.92 -0.80
N LEU A 297 -11.05 -17.79 -1.23
CA LEU A 297 -12.01 -17.48 -2.28
C LEU A 297 -12.94 -16.33 -1.88
N PHE A 298 -13.49 -16.36 -0.67
CA PHE A 298 -14.30 -15.28 -0.12
C PHE A 298 -13.53 -13.95 -0.11
N SER A 299 -12.29 -13.95 0.37
CA SER A 299 -11.46 -12.74 0.42
C SER A 299 -11.17 -12.16 -0.96
N LEU A 300 -10.90 -13.01 -1.96
CA LEU A 300 -10.69 -12.61 -3.34
C LEU A 300 -11.95 -11.94 -3.91
N LEU A 301 -13.10 -12.61 -3.78
CA LEU A 301 -14.36 -12.12 -4.36
C LEU A 301 -14.83 -10.82 -3.69
N VAL A 302 -14.80 -10.75 -2.36
CA VAL A 302 -15.22 -9.53 -1.63
C VAL A 302 -14.27 -8.37 -1.92
N PHE A 303 -12.96 -8.63 -2.02
CA PHE A 303 -12.01 -7.58 -2.38
C PHE A 303 -12.19 -7.11 -3.83
N SER A 304 -12.42 -8.01 -4.77
CA SER A 304 -12.73 -7.65 -6.16
C SER A 304 -14.01 -6.82 -6.26
N LEU A 305 -15.07 -7.22 -5.54
CA LEU A 305 -16.32 -6.45 -5.47
C LEU A 305 -16.09 -5.06 -4.89
N PHE A 306 -15.40 -4.97 -3.75
CA PHE A 306 -15.06 -3.70 -3.12
C PHE A 306 -14.27 -2.78 -4.08
N SER A 307 -13.31 -3.36 -4.80
CA SER A 307 -12.43 -2.60 -5.70
C SER A 307 -13.20 -1.96 -6.87
N ASN A 308 -14.19 -2.67 -7.42
CA ASN A 308 -14.99 -2.19 -8.54
C ASN A 308 -16.18 -1.32 -8.13
N LEU A 309 -16.77 -1.56 -6.95
CA LEU A 309 -18.00 -0.89 -6.53
C LEU A 309 -17.77 0.29 -5.59
N ALA A 310 -16.65 0.32 -4.87
CA ALA A 310 -16.39 1.34 -3.85
C ALA A 310 -15.11 2.12 -4.13
N SER A 311 -13.96 1.45 -4.18
CA SER A 311 -12.68 2.14 -4.31
C SER A 311 -11.62 1.25 -4.94
N ALA A 312 -11.15 1.66 -6.12
CA ALA A 312 -10.03 1.01 -6.78
C ALA A 312 -8.71 1.37 -6.08
N GLY A 313 -7.87 0.37 -5.89
CA GLY A 313 -6.48 0.51 -5.45
C GLY A 313 -5.47 0.02 -6.50
N GLY A 314 -4.19 0.33 -6.25
CA GLY A 314 -3.04 -0.24 -6.97
C GLY A 314 -2.38 -1.43 -6.26
N GLU A 315 -1.18 -1.80 -6.73
CA GLU A 315 -0.41 -2.99 -6.33
C GLU A 315 -0.28 -3.20 -4.81
N ARG A 316 0.07 -2.18 -4.04
CA ARG A 316 0.18 -2.26 -2.56
C ARG A 316 -1.07 -2.76 -1.85
N HIS A 317 -2.26 -2.49 -2.41
CA HIS A 317 -3.53 -2.97 -1.89
C HIS A 317 -3.72 -4.44 -2.26
N ALA A 318 -3.39 -4.81 -3.49
CA ALA A 318 -3.45 -6.18 -3.99
C ALA A 318 -2.52 -7.12 -3.21
N LEU A 319 -1.36 -6.61 -2.78
CA LEU A 319 -0.39 -7.32 -1.95
C LEU A 319 -0.92 -7.73 -0.57
N VAL A 320 -1.99 -7.10 -0.06
CA VAL A 320 -2.62 -7.48 1.21
C VAL A 320 -3.31 -8.84 1.05
N LEU A 321 -4.01 -9.05 -0.07
CA LEU A 321 -4.57 -10.34 -0.44
C LEU A 321 -3.48 -11.39 -0.64
N PHE A 322 -2.37 -11.03 -1.30
CA PHE A 322 -1.22 -11.91 -1.46
C PHE A 322 -0.68 -12.39 -0.09
N CYS A 323 -0.45 -11.48 0.86
CA CYS A 323 0.01 -11.82 2.21
C CYS A 323 -1.02 -12.60 3.02
N PHE A 324 -2.32 -12.35 2.82
CA PHE A 324 -3.38 -13.14 3.43
C PHE A 324 -3.38 -14.58 2.92
N CYS A 325 -3.29 -14.78 1.60
CA CYS A 325 -3.12 -16.10 1.00
C CYS A 325 -1.88 -16.79 1.57
N LEU A 326 -0.71 -16.14 1.59
CA LEU A 326 0.51 -16.68 2.19
C LEU A 326 0.31 -17.13 3.64
N SER A 327 -0.46 -16.37 4.42
CA SER A 327 -0.76 -16.71 5.82
C SER A 327 -1.64 -17.96 5.94
N LEU A 328 -2.63 -18.13 5.05
CA LEU A 328 -3.44 -19.35 4.98
C LEU A 328 -2.61 -20.57 4.52
N TYR A 329 -1.70 -20.37 3.56
CA TYR A 329 -0.76 -21.39 3.11
C TYR A 329 0.19 -21.81 4.23
N TRP A 330 0.68 -20.86 5.02
CA TRP A 330 1.50 -21.12 6.20
C TRP A 330 0.73 -21.97 7.21
N ILE A 331 -0.49 -21.57 7.56
CA ILE A 331 -1.33 -22.28 8.54
C ILE A 331 -1.68 -23.70 8.08
N SER A 332 -1.79 -23.93 6.77
CA SER A 332 -2.20 -25.20 6.15
C SER A 332 -1.02 -26.04 5.65
N TRP A 333 0.21 -25.62 5.94
CA TRP A 333 1.40 -26.18 5.29
C TRP A 333 1.62 -27.66 5.58
N ASP A 334 1.28 -28.10 6.80
CA ASP A 334 1.36 -29.52 7.20
C ASP A 334 0.55 -30.41 6.25
N ARG A 335 -0.71 -30.04 6.00
CA ARG A 335 -1.61 -30.78 5.09
C ARG A 335 -1.16 -30.67 3.64
N ILE A 336 -0.69 -29.48 3.22
CA ILE A 336 -0.18 -29.26 1.87
C ILE A 336 1.05 -30.15 1.62
N ALA A 337 2.01 -30.19 2.55
CA ALA A 337 3.20 -31.02 2.45
C ALA A 337 2.85 -32.52 2.32
N ASP A 338 1.82 -32.98 3.03
CA ASP A 338 1.33 -34.35 2.89
C ASP A 338 0.82 -34.66 1.48
N CYS A 339 0.15 -33.71 0.80
CA CYS A 339 -0.26 -33.87 -0.61
C CYS A 339 0.94 -34.02 -1.57
N PHE A 340 2.11 -33.45 -1.25
CA PHE A 340 3.34 -33.63 -2.03
C PHE A 340 4.02 -34.98 -1.74
N SER A 341 3.87 -35.49 -0.51
CA SER A 341 4.40 -36.82 -0.12
C SER A 341 3.58 -38.01 -0.60
N GLY A 342 2.36 -37.78 -1.11
CA GLY A 342 1.50 -38.84 -1.66
C GLY A 342 0.63 -39.57 -0.63
N LYS A 343 0.54 -39.07 0.61
CA LYS A 343 -0.25 -39.68 1.70
C LYS A 343 -1.77 -39.48 1.59
N GLN A 344 -2.25 -38.65 0.64
CA GLN A 344 -3.66 -38.32 0.47
C GLN A 344 -4.16 -38.73 -0.94
N ALA A 345 -5.48 -38.71 -1.16
CA ALA A 345 -6.12 -39.14 -2.41
C ALA A 345 -5.57 -38.43 -3.67
N LEU A 346 -5.36 -39.21 -4.75
CA LEU A 346 -4.66 -38.79 -5.97
C LEU A 346 -5.24 -37.53 -6.65
N ARG A 347 -6.58 -37.42 -6.76
CA ARG A 347 -7.25 -36.25 -7.38
C ARG A 347 -7.10 -34.97 -6.54
N SER A 348 -7.15 -35.09 -5.22
CA SER A 348 -6.94 -33.96 -4.30
C SER A 348 -5.50 -33.44 -4.39
N ASN A 349 -4.53 -34.33 -4.51
CA ASN A 349 -3.12 -33.96 -4.66
C ASN A 349 -2.86 -33.15 -5.94
N ALA A 350 -3.47 -33.51 -7.07
CA ALA A 350 -3.26 -32.80 -8.34
C ALA A 350 -3.71 -31.33 -8.28
N MET A 351 -4.91 -31.08 -7.75
CA MET A 351 -5.46 -29.72 -7.62
C MET A 351 -4.68 -28.87 -6.61
N VAL A 352 -4.29 -29.48 -5.47
CA VAL A 352 -3.47 -28.79 -4.47
C VAL A 352 -2.11 -28.40 -5.05
N ARG A 353 -1.43 -29.33 -5.76
CA ARG A 353 -0.15 -29.06 -6.41
C ARG A 353 -0.26 -28.00 -7.50
N PHE A 354 -1.31 -28.07 -8.31
CA PHE A 354 -1.60 -27.06 -9.33
C PHE A 354 -1.76 -25.67 -8.72
N GLY A 355 -2.56 -25.54 -7.67
CA GLY A 355 -2.74 -24.26 -7.00
C GLY A 355 -1.49 -23.74 -6.29
N CYS A 356 -0.67 -24.63 -5.69
CA CYS A 356 0.65 -24.26 -5.18
C CYS A 356 1.57 -23.75 -6.30
N GLY A 357 1.52 -24.37 -7.49
CA GLY A 357 2.24 -23.91 -8.67
C GLY A 357 1.84 -22.50 -9.09
N LEU A 358 0.53 -22.20 -9.08
CA LEU A 358 0.02 -20.85 -9.38
C LEU A 358 0.37 -19.82 -8.31
N LEU A 359 0.44 -20.20 -7.03
CA LEU A 359 1.00 -19.33 -5.97
C LEU A 359 2.46 -18.99 -6.25
N VAL A 360 3.27 -19.98 -6.65
CA VAL A 360 4.68 -19.76 -7.02
C VAL A 360 4.80 -18.87 -8.25
N ILE A 361 3.98 -19.09 -9.28
CA ILE A 361 3.93 -18.21 -10.46
C ILE A 361 3.58 -16.78 -10.06
N MET A 362 2.59 -16.60 -9.18
CA MET A 362 2.23 -15.28 -8.64
C MET A 362 3.41 -14.63 -7.92
N ALA A 363 4.13 -15.36 -7.06
CA ALA A 363 5.33 -14.84 -6.41
C ALA A 363 6.44 -14.49 -7.41
N CYS A 364 6.65 -15.29 -8.46
CA CYS A 364 7.61 -14.99 -9.53
C CYS A 364 7.23 -13.71 -10.30
N GLN A 365 5.94 -13.48 -10.59
CA GLN A 365 5.49 -12.24 -11.22
C GLN A 365 5.80 -11.02 -10.34
N GLN A 366 5.63 -11.16 -9.02
CA GLN A 366 6.00 -10.11 -8.07
C GLN A 366 7.50 -9.85 -8.00
N VAL A 367 8.35 -10.88 -8.12
CA VAL A 367 9.80 -10.70 -8.25
C VAL A 367 10.13 -9.94 -9.55
N SER A 368 9.51 -10.30 -10.66
CA SER A 368 9.70 -9.58 -11.93
C SER A 368 9.32 -8.10 -11.82
N LEU A 369 8.23 -7.78 -11.10
CA LEU A 369 7.83 -6.39 -10.84
C LEU A 369 8.86 -5.65 -9.99
N ALA A 370 9.35 -6.26 -8.91
CA ALA A 370 10.41 -5.69 -8.08
C ALA A 370 11.68 -5.41 -8.87
N LEU A 371 12.12 -6.37 -9.70
CA LEU A 371 13.30 -6.23 -10.55
C LEU A 371 13.14 -5.13 -11.59
N ASN A 372 11.97 -5.04 -12.23
CA ASN A 372 11.67 -3.95 -13.17
C ASN A 372 11.71 -2.59 -12.49
N LYS A 373 11.12 -2.47 -11.30
CA LYS A 373 11.13 -1.26 -10.48
C LYS A 373 12.55 -0.85 -10.08
N ALA A 374 13.39 -1.79 -9.66
CA ALA A 374 14.79 -1.56 -9.33
C ALA A 374 15.61 -1.17 -10.56
N ALA A 375 15.43 -1.85 -11.69
CA ALA A 375 16.13 -1.55 -12.94
C ALA A 375 15.83 -0.13 -13.46
N LEU A 376 14.55 0.28 -13.40
CA LEU A 376 14.14 1.64 -13.77
C LEU A 376 14.75 2.70 -12.84
N ALA A 377 14.90 2.40 -11.55
CA ALA A 377 15.54 3.29 -10.57
C ALA A 377 17.05 3.44 -10.83
N ILE A 378 17.78 2.34 -11.05
CA ILE A 378 19.21 2.36 -11.37
C ILE A 378 19.47 3.09 -12.70
N GLY A 379 18.61 2.90 -13.70
CA GLY A 379 18.73 3.57 -15.00
C GLY A 379 18.44 5.07 -14.98
N GLY A 380 18.17 5.67 -13.82
CA GLY A 380 17.81 7.10 -13.69
C GLY A 380 16.45 7.47 -14.31
N ARG A 381 15.68 6.46 -14.76
CA ARG A 381 14.39 6.63 -15.43
C ARG A 381 13.21 6.65 -14.47
N ARG A 382 13.42 6.22 -13.21
CA ARG A 382 12.41 6.18 -12.16
C ARG A 382 12.73 7.21 -11.08
N VAL A 383 11.96 8.29 -11.08
CA VAL A 383 11.90 9.22 -9.95
C VAL A 383 10.48 9.20 -9.45
N GLU A 384 10.24 8.72 -8.24
CA GLU A 384 8.87 8.63 -7.68
C GLU A 384 8.25 10.01 -7.51
N SER A 385 9.09 10.94 -7.06
CA SER A 385 8.71 12.28 -6.66
C SER A 385 9.79 13.28 -7.04
N ARG A 386 9.39 14.46 -7.52
CA ARG A 386 10.28 15.60 -7.77
C ARG A 386 10.33 16.57 -6.60
N SER A 387 9.70 16.25 -5.48
CA SER A 387 9.58 17.15 -4.32
C SER A 387 10.93 17.42 -3.65
N ALA A 388 11.87 16.45 -3.66
CA ALA A 388 13.25 16.70 -3.24
C ALA A 388 14.03 17.60 -4.23
N ASP A 389 13.74 17.53 -5.52
CA ASP A 389 14.34 18.44 -6.52
C ASP A 389 13.86 19.88 -6.29
N LEU A 390 12.56 20.08 -6.06
CA LEU A 390 11.97 21.37 -5.71
C LEU A 390 12.55 21.92 -4.40
N ALA A 391 12.68 21.08 -3.37
CA ALA A 391 13.29 21.48 -2.11
C ALA A 391 14.76 21.92 -2.29
N ARG A 392 15.53 21.22 -3.12
CA ARG A 392 16.91 21.63 -3.47
C ARG A 392 16.93 22.98 -4.18
N LEU A 393 16.04 23.18 -5.16
CA LEU A 393 15.92 24.44 -5.88
C LEU A 393 15.62 25.61 -4.92
N ILE A 394 14.63 25.46 -4.04
CA ILE A 394 14.26 26.50 -3.07
C ILE A 394 15.42 26.78 -2.10
N ARG A 395 16.06 25.73 -1.54
CA ARG A 395 17.21 25.91 -0.62
C ARG A 395 18.42 26.55 -1.28
N SER A 396 18.61 26.35 -2.59
CA SER A 396 19.72 26.96 -3.34
C SER A 396 19.57 28.46 -3.56
N ARG A 397 18.38 29.02 -3.27
CA ARG A 397 17.97 30.38 -3.58
C ARG A 397 17.49 31.09 -2.31
N PRO A 398 18.34 31.88 -1.62
CA PRO A 398 17.99 32.55 -0.36
C PRO A 398 16.74 33.41 -0.44
N GLU A 399 16.45 33.99 -1.61
CA GLU A 399 15.24 34.77 -1.88
C GLU A 399 13.96 33.94 -1.75
N LEU A 400 14.03 32.62 -1.95
CA LEU A 400 12.87 31.71 -1.87
C LEU A 400 12.67 31.09 -0.49
N ALA A 401 13.53 31.40 0.49
CA ALA A 401 13.49 30.78 1.82
C ALA A 401 12.16 30.97 2.56
N LYS A 402 11.42 32.04 2.26
CA LYS A 402 10.08 32.34 2.82
C LYS A 402 8.98 32.39 1.75
N ALA A 403 9.25 31.89 0.54
CA ALA A 403 8.29 31.96 -0.53
C ALA A 403 7.04 31.14 -0.21
N THR A 404 5.86 31.69 -0.54
CA THR A 404 4.60 30.94 -0.50
C THR A 404 4.52 30.04 -1.72
N ILE A 405 4.25 28.77 -1.51
CA ILE A 405 4.04 27.78 -2.57
C ILE A 405 2.56 27.71 -2.87
N VAL A 406 2.22 27.99 -4.12
CA VAL A 406 0.91 27.77 -4.73
C VAL A 406 1.08 26.65 -5.75
N ALA A 407 0.16 25.70 -5.82
CA ALA A 407 0.27 24.58 -6.74
C ALA A 407 -1.05 24.29 -7.44
N GLU A 408 -0.97 24.01 -8.73
CA GLU A 408 -2.10 23.54 -9.53
C GLU A 408 -1.75 22.21 -10.22
N PRO A 409 -2.39 21.11 -9.80
CA PRO A 409 -3.29 20.99 -8.66
C PRO A 409 -2.56 21.09 -7.30
N GLU A 410 -3.27 21.49 -6.25
CA GLU A 410 -2.72 21.76 -4.91
C GLU A 410 -1.93 20.59 -4.31
N TYR A 411 -2.31 19.36 -4.66
CA TYR A 411 -1.71 18.15 -4.10
C TYR A 411 -0.25 17.95 -4.51
N LEU A 412 0.27 18.71 -5.47
CA LEU A 412 1.70 18.70 -5.83
C LEU A 412 2.60 19.21 -4.70
N ALA A 413 2.06 20.08 -3.83
CA ALA A 413 2.83 20.68 -2.73
C ALA A 413 2.76 19.85 -1.43
N GLU A 414 1.91 18.83 -1.35
CA GLU A 414 1.67 18.06 -0.11
C GLU A 414 2.89 17.29 0.40
N ALA A 415 3.88 17.01 -0.45
CA ALA A 415 5.13 16.40 -0.02
C ALA A 415 6.13 17.41 0.58
N MET A 416 5.95 18.71 0.33
CA MET A 416 6.90 19.74 0.72
C MET A 416 7.15 19.85 2.24
N PRO A 417 6.17 19.65 3.14
CA PRO A 417 6.40 19.72 4.59
C PRO A 417 7.44 18.70 5.12
N TYR A 418 7.74 17.64 4.36
CA TYR A 418 8.83 16.72 4.72
C TYR A 418 10.22 17.32 4.43
N TYR A 419 10.31 18.21 3.45
CA TYR A 419 11.58 18.73 2.96
C TYR A 419 11.85 20.18 3.35
N ILE A 420 10.86 21.05 3.40
CA ILE A 420 11.02 22.49 3.66
C ILE A 420 9.82 23.04 4.41
N ASP A 421 10.02 24.14 5.13
CA ASP A 421 8.99 24.79 5.97
C ASP A 421 8.26 25.95 5.24
N ASN A 422 8.39 26.03 3.91
CA ASN A 422 7.73 27.06 3.12
C ASN A 422 6.20 27.01 3.28
N PRO A 423 5.52 28.15 3.46
CA PRO A 423 4.07 28.18 3.58
C PRO A 423 3.42 27.71 2.27
N ILE A 424 2.41 26.85 2.38
CA ILE A 424 1.64 26.33 1.25
C ILE A 424 0.25 26.95 1.31
N TYR A 425 -0.21 27.46 0.17
CA TYR A 425 -1.56 27.98 0.02
C TYR A 425 -2.39 27.06 -0.87
N LEU A 426 -3.55 26.67 -0.33
CA LEU A 426 -4.56 25.86 -1.01
C LEU A 426 -5.57 26.82 -1.66
N THR A 427 -5.44 27.00 -2.97
CA THR A 427 -6.30 27.82 -3.84
C THR A 427 -7.76 27.42 -3.80
N ARG A 428 -8.09 26.13 -3.92
CA ARG A 428 -9.44 25.57 -3.98
C ARG A 428 -10.21 25.66 -2.67
N GLU A 429 -9.51 25.80 -1.55
CA GLU A 429 -10.08 26.05 -0.20
C GLU A 429 -9.80 27.48 0.31
N HIS A 430 -9.11 28.32 -0.46
CA HIS A 430 -8.66 29.68 -0.10
C HIS A 430 -8.05 29.81 1.31
N LYS A 431 -7.09 28.94 1.65
CA LYS A 431 -6.44 28.96 2.97
C LYS A 431 -5.00 28.46 2.91
N PHE A 432 -4.19 28.88 3.89
CA PHE A 432 -2.92 28.21 4.16
C PHE A 432 -3.16 26.80 4.73
N GLY A 433 -2.43 25.81 4.23
CA GLY A 433 -2.58 24.42 4.65
C GLY A 433 -1.54 23.50 4.04
N THR A 434 -1.25 22.40 4.72
CA THR A 434 -0.19 21.44 4.34
C THR A 434 -0.73 20.13 3.77
N TYR A 435 -2.05 19.98 3.69
CA TYR A 435 -2.72 18.80 3.14
C TYR A 435 -4.04 19.20 2.49
N VAL A 436 -4.38 18.53 1.38
CA VAL A 436 -5.58 18.80 0.59
C VAL A 436 -6.80 18.08 1.16
N ARG A 437 -7.99 18.68 1.12
CA ARG A 437 -9.25 17.95 1.30
C ARG A 437 -9.91 17.74 -0.05
N PHE A 438 -10.11 16.49 -0.46
CA PHE A 438 -10.72 16.16 -1.75
C PHE A 438 -12.25 16.30 -1.70
N THR A 439 -12.75 17.51 -1.47
CA THR A 439 -14.18 17.74 -1.25
C THR A 439 -14.90 18.31 -2.47
N LYS A 440 -16.18 17.95 -2.66
CA LYS A 440 -17.05 18.57 -3.68
C LYS A 440 -17.52 19.97 -3.29
N LYS A 441 -17.26 20.40 -2.05
CA LYS A 441 -17.61 21.75 -1.56
C LYS A 441 -16.57 22.82 -1.89
N GLY A 442 -15.38 22.41 -2.31
CA GLY A 442 -14.32 23.33 -2.75
C GLY A 442 -14.47 23.69 -4.22
N GLN A 443 -13.53 24.48 -4.73
CA GLN A 443 -13.46 24.75 -6.17
C GLN A 443 -13.07 23.47 -6.93
N LEU A 444 -13.98 22.97 -7.78
CA LEU A 444 -13.77 21.76 -8.58
C LEU A 444 -13.09 22.07 -9.92
N ASP A 445 -13.42 23.21 -10.52
CA ASP A 445 -12.83 23.67 -11.77
C ASP A 445 -11.95 24.89 -11.48
N ALA A 446 -10.65 24.74 -11.72
CA ALA A 446 -9.66 25.79 -11.52
C ALA A 446 -9.32 26.46 -12.86
N ASP A 447 -9.17 27.78 -12.84
CA ASP A 447 -8.68 28.54 -13.98
C ASP A 447 -7.32 29.19 -13.69
N LEU A 448 -6.48 29.28 -14.73
CA LEU A 448 -5.15 29.85 -14.61
C LEU A 448 -5.15 31.34 -14.21
N GLY A 449 -6.20 32.08 -14.59
CA GLY A 449 -6.36 33.49 -14.24
C GLY A 449 -6.55 33.70 -12.74
N GLU A 450 -7.40 32.89 -12.11
CA GLU A 450 -7.61 32.89 -10.66
C GLU A 450 -6.34 32.45 -9.91
N THR A 451 -5.62 31.46 -10.42
CA THR A 451 -4.31 31.04 -9.87
C THR A 451 -3.33 32.21 -9.84
N LEU A 452 -3.22 32.95 -10.96
CA LEU A 452 -2.36 34.11 -11.07
C LEU A 452 -2.80 35.25 -10.15
N LYS A 453 -4.10 35.54 -10.12
CA LYS A 453 -4.69 36.58 -9.25
C LYS A 453 -4.41 36.29 -7.78
N THR A 454 -4.69 35.06 -7.35
CA THR A 454 -4.42 34.59 -5.97
C THR A 454 -2.94 34.72 -5.63
N SER A 455 -2.05 34.37 -6.57
CA SER A 455 -0.60 34.53 -6.38
C SER A 455 -0.19 36.00 -6.20
N ARG A 456 -0.79 36.94 -6.95
CA ARG A 456 -0.54 38.38 -6.78
C ARG A 456 -1.07 38.90 -5.45
N ASP A 457 -2.28 38.51 -5.07
CA ASP A 457 -2.90 38.91 -3.81
C ASP A 457 -2.07 38.41 -2.61
N LEU A 458 -1.61 37.15 -2.65
CA LEU A 458 -0.73 36.58 -1.63
C LEU A 458 0.60 37.33 -1.52
N ARG A 459 1.22 37.66 -2.65
CA ARG A 459 2.44 38.47 -2.65
C ARG A 459 2.20 39.83 -2.01
N ALA A 460 1.13 40.52 -2.39
CA ALA A 460 0.79 41.83 -1.86
C ALA A 460 0.51 41.78 -0.35
N GLN A 461 -0.16 40.73 0.12
CA GLN A 461 -0.50 40.55 1.54
C GLN A 461 0.70 40.13 2.40
N THR A 462 1.53 39.21 1.90
CA THR A 462 2.62 38.60 2.69
C THR A 462 3.96 39.30 2.53
N GLY A 463 4.12 40.12 1.48
CA GLY A 463 5.40 40.70 1.07
C GLY A 463 6.47 39.68 0.65
N SER A 464 6.12 38.39 0.59
CA SER A 464 7.04 37.29 0.30
C SER A 464 6.91 36.86 -1.16
N PRO A 465 7.96 36.28 -1.78
CA PRO A 465 7.86 35.73 -3.12
C PRO A 465 6.82 34.61 -3.21
N VAL A 466 6.24 34.42 -4.39
CA VAL A 466 5.28 33.33 -4.63
C VAL A 466 5.83 32.41 -5.71
N VAL A 467 5.96 31.14 -5.35
CA VAL A 467 6.37 30.06 -6.25
C VAL A 467 5.10 29.30 -6.66
N VAL A 468 4.86 29.20 -7.97
CA VAL A 468 3.71 28.51 -8.53
C VAL A 468 4.17 27.21 -9.18
N LEU A 469 3.60 26.09 -8.75
CA LEU A 469 3.82 24.76 -9.34
C LEU A 469 2.69 24.45 -10.33
N MET A 470 3.02 24.07 -11.55
CA MET A 470 2.03 23.73 -12.58
C MET A 470 2.25 22.30 -13.08
N GLN A 471 1.29 21.40 -12.90
CA GLN A 471 1.33 20.06 -13.49
C GLN A 471 1.31 20.12 -15.02
N HIS A 472 0.41 20.95 -15.55
CA HIS A 472 0.26 21.14 -16.98
C HIS A 472 1.33 22.07 -17.54
N LYS A 473 2.12 21.57 -18.49
CA LYS A 473 3.14 22.36 -19.20
C LYS A 473 2.45 23.42 -20.06
N LEU A 474 2.39 24.66 -19.59
CA LEU A 474 1.58 25.75 -20.18
C LEU A 474 1.88 26.01 -21.68
N LYS A 475 3.11 25.76 -22.12
CA LYS A 475 3.49 25.90 -23.54
C LYS A 475 2.93 24.80 -24.45
N ARG A 476 2.38 23.72 -23.87
CA ARG A 476 1.92 22.52 -24.59
C ARG A 476 0.43 22.26 -24.44
N ILE A 477 -0.27 23.01 -23.59
CA ILE A 477 -1.72 22.89 -23.46
C ILE A 477 -2.41 23.58 -24.65
N VAL A 478 -3.49 22.95 -25.12
CA VAL A 478 -4.49 23.58 -25.98
C VAL A 478 -5.31 24.55 -25.14
N PRO A 479 -5.41 25.84 -25.54
CA PRO A 479 -6.25 26.82 -24.87
C PRO A 479 -7.72 26.40 -24.81
N ASP A 480 -8.40 26.77 -23.73
CA ASP A 480 -9.83 26.52 -23.46
C ASP A 480 -10.24 25.03 -23.39
N GLN A 481 -9.27 24.11 -23.50
CA GLN A 481 -9.47 22.69 -23.22
C GLN A 481 -9.56 22.46 -21.72
N ILE A 482 -10.51 21.63 -21.30
CA ILE A 482 -10.65 21.16 -19.92
C ILE A 482 -9.74 19.95 -19.72
N TYR A 483 -8.79 20.07 -18.80
CA TYR A 483 -7.91 19.01 -18.35
C TYR A 483 -8.43 18.42 -17.04
N ARG A 484 -8.36 17.10 -16.91
CA ARG A 484 -8.69 16.41 -15.65
C ARG A 484 -7.44 16.28 -14.79
N GLU A 485 -7.50 16.75 -13.56
CA GLU A 485 -6.38 16.76 -12.61
C GLU A 485 -6.49 15.68 -11.53
N GLY A 486 -7.38 14.71 -11.72
CA GLY A 486 -7.65 13.62 -10.79
C GLY A 486 -8.94 13.83 -10.01
N TYR A 487 -9.58 12.73 -9.59
CA TYR A 487 -10.90 12.75 -8.98
C TYR A 487 -11.91 13.53 -9.86
N ASN A 488 -12.66 14.46 -9.25
CA ASN A 488 -13.59 15.36 -9.95
C ASN A 488 -13.00 16.75 -10.20
N TRP A 489 -11.67 16.91 -10.14
CA TRP A 489 -11.01 18.18 -10.36
C TRP A 489 -10.65 18.40 -11.82
N THR A 490 -10.91 19.61 -12.28
CA THR A 490 -10.56 20.07 -13.62
C THR A 490 -9.73 21.35 -13.56
N PHE A 491 -8.99 21.57 -14.64
CA PHE A 491 -8.21 22.77 -14.90
C PHE A 491 -8.42 23.20 -16.34
N HIS A 492 -8.51 24.51 -16.55
CA HIS A 492 -8.54 25.10 -17.89
C HIS A 492 -7.78 26.43 -17.91
N ALA A 493 -7.35 26.82 -19.11
CA ALA A 493 -6.67 28.10 -19.31
C ALA A 493 -6.96 28.63 -20.71
N SER A 494 -7.45 29.86 -20.80
CA SER A 494 -7.60 30.57 -22.07
C SER A 494 -6.26 31.04 -22.61
N ARG A 495 -6.22 31.39 -23.90
CA ARG A 495 -4.98 31.90 -24.52
C ARG A 495 -4.46 33.15 -23.81
N GLN A 496 -5.37 34.07 -23.47
CA GLN A 496 -5.03 35.29 -22.75
C GLN A 496 -4.47 34.99 -21.36
N GLN A 497 -5.09 34.08 -20.60
CA GLN A 497 -4.60 33.70 -19.27
C GLN A 497 -3.19 33.10 -19.32
N ILE A 498 -2.89 32.29 -20.34
CA ILE A 498 -1.55 31.71 -20.54
C ILE A 498 -0.53 32.81 -20.82
N ASP A 499 -0.84 33.73 -21.75
CA ASP A 499 0.06 34.82 -22.12
C ASP A 499 0.28 35.80 -20.93
N ASP A 500 -0.76 36.10 -20.16
CA ASP A 500 -0.70 36.91 -18.93
C ASP A 500 0.14 36.24 -17.83
N PHE A 501 -0.03 34.93 -17.63
CA PHE A 501 0.76 34.17 -16.66
C PHE A 501 2.24 34.13 -17.06
N LEU A 502 2.54 33.80 -18.31
CA LEU A 502 3.92 33.68 -18.80
C LEU A 502 4.65 35.04 -18.88
N SER A 503 3.94 36.14 -19.08
CA SER A 503 4.53 37.49 -19.10
C SER A 503 4.83 38.05 -17.70
N THR A 504 4.16 37.53 -16.66
CA THR A 504 4.30 37.99 -15.27
C THR A 504 5.00 37.00 -14.35
N THR A 505 5.46 35.87 -14.88
CA THR A 505 6.21 34.86 -14.14
C THR A 505 7.51 34.49 -14.84
N MET A 506 8.49 34.05 -14.06
CA MET A 506 9.76 33.50 -14.54
C MET A 506 9.79 32.00 -14.32
N LEU A 507 9.99 31.21 -15.37
CA LEU A 507 10.22 29.77 -15.24
C LEU A 507 11.57 29.52 -14.55
N LEU A 508 11.54 28.87 -13.40
CA LEU A 508 12.73 28.52 -12.63
C LEU A 508 13.29 27.14 -12.97
N ALA A 509 12.41 26.16 -13.17
CA ALA A 509 12.78 24.78 -13.46
C ALA A 509 11.61 24.01 -14.10
N GLU A 510 11.95 23.01 -14.92
CA GLU A 510 11.00 22.00 -15.38
C GLU A 510 11.40 20.66 -14.74
N PHE A 511 10.51 20.08 -13.93
CA PHE A 511 10.72 18.76 -13.35
C PHE A 511 9.88 17.71 -14.07
N GLY A 512 10.49 16.56 -14.37
CA GLY A 512 9.79 15.41 -14.94
C GLY A 512 10.61 14.56 -15.92
N PRO A 513 10.11 13.36 -16.29
CA PRO A 513 8.92 12.74 -15.71
C PRO A 513 9.20 12.17 -14.30
N ALA A 514 8.12 12.06 -13.51
CA ALA A 514 8.02 11.27 -12.28
C ALA A 514 6.99 10.16 -12.48
N ASN A 515 7.04 9.08 -11.68
CA ASN A 515 6.07 7.97 -11.84
C ASN A 515 4.66 8.34 -11.39
N TYR A 516 4.57 9.18 -10.36
CA TYR A 516 3.30 9.68 -9.84
C TYR A 516 3.04 11.09 -10.38
N PHE A 517 2.16 11.82 -9.70
CA PHE A 517 1.63 13.09 -10.18
C PHE A 517 2.60 14.26 -10.08
N GLU A 518 3.77 14.08 -9.46
CA GLU A 518 4.76 15.12 -9.16
C GLU A 518 5.70 15.39 -10.34
N THR A 519 5.11 15.57 -11.52
CA THR A 519 5.74 16.14 -12.72
C THR A 519 5.18 17.54 -12.91
N TYR A 520 5.99 18.58 -12.75
CA TYR A 520 5.52 19.96 -12.78
C TYR A 520 6.59 20.97 -13.21
N ASP A 521 6.15 22.11 -13.72
CA ASP A 521 6.96 23.31 -13.92
C ASP A 521 6.93 24.19 -12.67
N VAL A 522 8.03 24.89 -12.40
CA VAL A 522 8.17 25.79 -11.26
C VAL A 522 8.32 27.20 -11.78
N TYR A 523 7.37 28.06 -11.44
CA TYR A 523 7.37 29.47 -11.80
C TYR A 523 7.56 30.34 -10.57
N LEU A 524 8.27 31.45 -10.73
CA LEU A 524 8.36 32.52 -9.75
C LEU A 524 7.53 33.69 -10.25
N LEU A 525 6.64 34.23 -9.41
CA LEU A 525 5.94 35.46 -9.73
C LEU A 525 6.98 36.61 -9.76
N ASP A 526 7.17 37.24 -10.92
CA ASP A 526 8.06 38.40 -11.04
C ASP A 526 7.42 39.58 -10.27
N GLY A 527 8.24 40.33 -9.52
CA GLY A 527 7.76 41.58 -8.92
C GLY A 527 7.52 42.57 -10.03
N ASP A 528 6.44 43.36 -9.94
CA ASP A 528 6.08 44.41 -10.89
C ASP A 528 7.34 44.96 -11.56
N ARG A 529 7.60 44.52 -12.79
CA ARG A 529 8.52 45.24 -13.68
C ARG A 529 7.80 46.54 -13.98
N LYS A 530 8.00 47.54 -13.12
CA LYS A 530 7.74 48.93 -13.48
C LYS A 530 8.83 49.38 -14.45
#